data_AF-A0A4S4US59-F1
#
_entry.id   AF-A0A4S4US59-F1
#
_cell.length_a   1.000
_cell.length_b   1.000
_cell.length_c   1.000
_cell.angle_alpha   90.00
_cell.angle_beta   90.00
_cell.angle_gamma   90.00
#
_symmetry.space_group_name_H-M   'P 1'
#
loop_
_entity.id
_entity.type
_entity.pdbx_description
1 polymer ?
#
loop_
_entity_poly.entity_id
_entity_poly.type
_entity_poly.pdbx_seq_one_letter_code
_entity_poly.pdbx_strand_id
1 'polypeptide(L)'
;MVPFNPVNLLQIMSSHKMETDDVALIAGTDSVAVESWFQDGVASETALHNIACAVGVSTEWIRGFVSGKDETLKANSEGLTKELQNLPPEEIAVLAKSFSLRLKEISEAGSIVSLNEVYNSDTEELLAIYRLMPETERQNLYRVVCLRHKELSRLYEKYIKS
;
A
#
# COMPACT_ATOMS: atom_id res chain seq x y z
N MET A 1 -6.19 7.47 16.66
CA MET A 1 -4.72 7.43 16.58
C MET A 1 -4.28 5.98 16.65
N VAL A 2 -3.28 5.59 15.87
CA VAL A 2 -2.68 4.25 15.83
C VAL A 2 -1.18 4.38 16.07
N PRO A 3 -0.54 3.38 16.70
CA PRO A 3 0.91 3.35 16.84
C PRO A 3 1.58 3.20 15.48
N PHE A 4 2.73 3.85 15.32
CA PHE A 4 3.59 3.66 14.16
C PHE A 4 5.07 3.67 14.56
N ASN A 5 5.96 3.32 13.62
CA ASN A 5 7.40 3.37 13.84
C ASN A 5 7.97 4.67 13.26
N PRO A 6 8.39 5.65 14.08
CA PRO A 6 8.94 6.92 13.60
C PRO A 6 10.16 6.75 12.69
N VAL A 7 10.96 5.70 12.89
CA VAL A 7 12.14 5.41 12.06
C VAL A 7 11.74 5.15 10.61
N ASN A 8 10.62 4.47 10.37
CA ASN A 8 10.16 4.16 9.02
C ASN A 8 9.71 5.43 8.28
N LEU A 9 9.09 6.37 8.98
CA LEU A 9 8.74 7.68 8.41
C LEU A 9 9.98 8.52 8.12
N LEU A 10 10.98 8.54 9.01
CA LEU A 10 12.26 9.21 8.76
C LEU A 10 12.99 8.62 7.53
N GLN A 11 12.95 7.28 7.37
CA GLN A 11 13.53 6.61 6.21
C GLN A 11 12.84 7.02 4.90
N ILE A 12 11.50 7.12 4.91
CA ILE A 12 10.73 7.63 3.77
C ILE A 12 11.17 9.05 3.44
N MET A 13 11.21 9.92 4.45
CA MET A 13 11.54 11.34 4.29
C MET A 13 12.93 11.50 3.67
N SER A 14 13.93 10.80 4.20
CA SER A 14 15.29 10.80 3.65
C SER A 14 15.35 10.27 2.23
N SER A 15 14.68 9.15 1.92
CA SER A 15 14.70 8.54 0.58
C SER A 15 14.03 9.41 -0.48
N HIS A 16 13.01 10.18 -0.10
CA HIS A 16 12.24 11.02 -1.01
C HIS A 16 12.62 12.50 -0.95
N LYS A 17 13.61 12.88 -0.12
CA LYS A 17 14.00 14.27 0.14
C LYS A 17 12.82 15.14 0.58
N MET A 18 12.01 14.61 1.49
CA MET A 18 10.85 15.30 2.04
C MET A 18 11.19 15.90 3.40
N GLU A 19 10.67 17.09 3.64
CA GLU A 19 10.66 17.74 4.95
C GLU A 19 9.32 17.51 5.66
N THR A 20 9.22 17.93 6.93
CA THR A 20 8.00 17.80 7.74
C THR A 20 6.78 18.42 7.06
N ASP A 21 6.96 19.57 6.38
CA ASP A 21 5.89 20.26 5.66
C ASP A 21 5.34 19.43 4.48
N ASP A 22 6.20 18.69 3.77
CA ASP A 22 5.79 17.80 2.69
C ASP A 22 4.97 16.62 3.25
N VAL A 23 5.41 16.07 4.38
CA VAL A 23 4.69 14.99 5.08
C VAL A 23 3.32 15.48 5.54
N ALA A 24 3.25 16.68 6.12
CA ALA A 24 2.00 17.29 6.58
C ALA A 24 1.02 17.50 5.42
N LEU A 25 1.51 18.02 4.29
CA LEU A 25 0.73 18.21 3.08
C LEU A 25 0.14 16.89 2.56
N ILE A 26 0.95 15.82 2.49
CA ILE A 26 0.49 14.51 2.03
C ILE A 26 -0.50 13.88 3.02
N ALA A 27 -0.22 14.00 4.30
CA ALA A 27 -1.07 13.46 5.37
C ALA A 27 -2.41 14.18 5.50
N GLY A 28 -2.52 15.42 5.00
CA GLY A 28 -3.71 16.26 5.17
C GLY A 28 -3.81 16.83 6.59
N THR A 29 -2.67 17.21 7.18
CA THR A 29 -2.56 17.79 8.52
C THR A 29 -1.55 18.94 8.52
N ASP A 30 -1.21 19.48 9.70
CA ASP A 30 -0.19 20.52 9.85
C ASP A 30 1.14 19.95 10.36
N SER A 31 2.23 20.68 10.13
CA SER A 31 3.59 20.25 10.48
C SER A 31 3.81 20.09 11.99
N VAL A 32 3.05 20.83 12.81
CA VAL A 32 3.12 20.72 14.27
C VAL A 32 2.60 19.36 14.73
N ALA A 33 1.51 18.88 14.13
CA ALA A 33 1.02 17.52 14.37
C ALA A 33 2.05 16.47 13.96
N VAL A 34 2.68 16.63 12.79
CA VAL A 34 3.72 15.69 12.32
C VAL A 34 4.93 15.68 13.26
N GLU A 35 5.37 16.83 13.78
CA GLU A 35 6.44 16.91 14.78
C GLU A 35 6.09 16.16 16.07
N SER A 36 4.84 16.28 16.53
CA SER A 36 4.35 15.55 17.71
C SER A 36 4.40 14.04 17.51
N TRP A 37 4.13 13.54 16.30
CA TRP A 37 4.16 12.10 16.02
C TRP A 37 5.51 11.45 16.29
N PHE A 38 6.61 12.16 16.06
CA PHE A 38 7.96 11.64 16.33
C PHE A 38 8.22 11.48 17.83
N GLN A 39 7.57 12.28 18.68
CA GLN A 39 7.65 12.17 20.14
C GLN A 39 6.67 11.13 20.67
N ASP A 40 5.43 11.16 20.18
CA ASP A 40 4.32 10.39 20.71
C ASP A 40 4.27 8.95 20.16
N GLY A 41 4.88 8.70 19.01
CA GLY A 41 4.86 7.39 18.32
C GLY A 41 3.48 6.99 17.80
N VAL A 42 2.56 7.95 17.69
CA VAL A 42 1.19 7.72 17.22
C VAL A 42 0.78 8.76 16.17
N ALA A 43 0.00 8.33 15.18
CA ALA A 43 -0.56 9.18 14.13
C ALA A 43 -2.00 8.75 13.79
N SER A 44 -2.73 9.51 12.98
CA SER A 44 -4.03 9.04 12.49
C SER A 44 -3.84 7.94 11.44
N GLU A 45 -4.72 6.95 11.41
CA GLU A 45 -4.63 5.85 10.43
C GLU A 45 -4.74 6.39 8.99
N THR A 46 -5.62 7.37 8.77
CA THR A 46 -5.77 8.07 7.49
C THR A 46 -4.49 8.81 7.07
N ALA A 47 -3.81 9.49 7.99
CA ALA A 47 -2.56 10.19 7.65
C ALA A 47 -1.46 9.20 7.23
N LEU A 48 -1.28 8.11 8.01
CA LEU A 48 -0.30 7.07 7.68
C LEU A 48 -0.62 6.40 6.35
N HIS A 49 -1.89 6.12 6.09
CA HIS A 49 -2.36 5.57 4.83
C HIS A 49 -2.08 6.51 3.65
N ASN A 50 -2.37 7.80 3.79
CA ASN A 50 -2.09 8.80 2.75
C ASN A 50 -0.61 8.87 2.40
N ILE A 51 0.27 8.87 3.42
CA ILE A 51 1.73 8.84 3.23
C ILE A 51 2.12 7.54 2.54
N ALA A 52 1.65 6.39 3.04
CA ALA A 52 1.94 5.07 2.49
C ALA A 52 1.60 4.97 1.01
N CYS A 53 0.38 5.36 0.63
CA CYS A 53 -0.05 5.36 -0.77
C CYS A 53 0.75 6.34 -1.63
N ALA A 54 1.14 7.51 -1.10
CA ALA A 54 1.90 8.50 -1.87
C ALA A 54 3.33 8.02 -2.19
N VAL A 55 3.99 7.34 -1.24
CA VAL A 55 5.38 6.89 -1.39
C VAL A 55 5.50 5.43 -1.84
N GLY A 56 4.38 4.71 -1.85
CA GLY A 56 4.31 3.36 -2.39
C GLY A 56 4.69 2.24 -1.44
N VAL A 57 4.38 2.38 -0.17
CA VAL A 57 4.56 1.34 0.85
C VAL A 57 3.20 0.96 1.42
N SER A 58 3.13 -0.13 2.20
CA SER A 58 1.91 -0.45 2.94
C SER A 58 1.79 0.44 4.19
N THR A 59 0.55 0.71 4.61
CA THR A 59 0.28 1.43 5.87
C THR A 59 0.91 0.70 7.05
N GLU A 60 0.86 -0.63 7.03
CA GLU A 60 1.43 -1.48 8.06
C GLU A 60 2.96 -1.41 8.11
N TRP A 61 3.65 -1.28 6.97
CA TRP A 61 5.10 -1.07 6.99
C TRP A 61 5.44 0.22 7.73
N ILE A 62 4.74 1.34 7.46
CA ILE A 62 4.94 2.58 8.23
C ILE A 62 4.63 2.38 9.71
N ARG A 63 3.65 1.52 10.03
CA ARG A 63 3.31 1.16 11.41
C ARG A 63 4.35 0.28 12.12
N GLY A 64 5.43 -0.11 11.45
CA GLY A 64 6.54 -0.87 12.03
C GLY A 64 6.52 -2.37 11.70
N PHE A 65 5.59 -2.82 10.88
CA PHE A 65 5.54 -4.21 10.43
C PHE A 65 6.67 -4.47 9.42
N VAL A 66 7.56 -5.41 9.72
CA VAL A 66 8.75 -5.73 8.91
C VAL A 66 8.45 -6.88 7.95
N SER A 67 8.71 -6.63 6.67
CA SER A 67 8.55 -7.60 5.58
C SER A 67 9.14 -8.99 5.88
N GLY A 68 8.45 -10.03 5.42
CA GLY A 68 8.90 -11.42 5.55
C GLY A 68 8.61 -12.08 6.89
N LYS A 69 8.05 -11.35 7.87
CA LYS A 69 7.43 -11.93 9.06
C LYS A 69 5.97 -12.23 8.77
N ASP A 70 5.48 -13.40 9.20
CA ASP A 70 4.08 -13.82 8.99
C ASP A 70 3.06 -12.78 9.47
N GLU A 71 3.30 -12.17 10.64
CA GLU A 71 2.43 -11.11 11.17
C GLU A 71 2.36 -9.87 10.27
N THR A 72 3.49 -9.50 9.66
CA THR A 72 3.54 -8.36 8.74
C THR A 72 2.89 -8.69 7.41
N LEU A 73 3.15 -9.87 6.87
CA LEU A 73 2.53 -10.30 5.63
C LEU A 73 1.01 -10.39 5.77
N LYS A 74 0.53 -10.89 6.92
CA LYS A 74 -0.88 -10.91 7.29
C LYS A 74 -1.45 -9.50 7.38
N ALA A 75 -0.84 -8.61 8.16
CA ALA A 75 -1.33 -7.24 8.33
C ALA A 75 -1.36 -6.48 6.99
N ASN A 76 -0.31 -6.59 6.18
CA ASN A 76 -0.27 -5.99 4.84
C ASN A 76 -1.37 -6.55 3.92
N SER A 77 -1.65 -7.86 3.99
CA SER A 77 -2.72 -8.50 3.20
C SER A 77 -4.10 -7.98 3.62
N GLU A 78 -4.33 -7.79 4.93
CA GLU A 78 -5.56 -7.21 5.46
C GLU A 78 -5.74 -5.75 5.00
N GLY A 79 -4.68 -4.95 5.06
CA GLY A 79 -4.67 -3.58 4.52
C GLY A 79 -4.97 -3.54 3.03
N LEU A 80 -4.30 -4.39 2.24
CA LEU A 80 -4.54 -4.50 0.79
C LEU A 80 -5.99 -4.92 0.49
N THR A 81 -6.55 -5.83 1.28
CA THR A 81 -7.96 -6.26 1.13
C THR A 81 -8.91 -5.08 1.28
N LYS A 82 -8.68 -4.19 2.26
CA LYS A 82 -9.50 -2.99 2.46
C LYS A 82 -9.41 -2.04 1.25
N GLU A 83 -8.23 -1.88 0.67
CA GLU A 83 -8.08 -1.04 -0.54
C GLU A 83 -8.81 -1.62 -1.74
N LEU A 84 -8.73 -2.94 -1.93
CA LEU A 84 -9.44 -3.61 -3.02
C LEU A 84 -10.96 -3.50 -2.88
N GLN A 85 -11.50 -3.45 -1.66
CA GLN A 85 -12.94 -3.23 -1.43
C GLN A 85 -13.41 -1.86 -1.91
N ASN A 86 -12.50 -0.89 -2.08
CA ASN A 86 -12.81 0.44 -2.62
C ASN A 86 -12.70 0.49 -4.15
N LEU A 87 -12.31 -0.60 -4.81
CA LEU A 87 -12.22 -0.68 -6.26
C LEU A 87 -13.40 -1.45 -6.88
N PRO A 88 -13.86 -1.05 -8.08
CA PRO A 88 -14.81 -1.84 -8.86
C PRO A 88 -14.26 -3.23 -9.22
N PRO A 89 -15.10 -4.28 -9.30
CA PRO A 89 -14.65 -5.63 -9.63
C PRO A 89 -13.86 -5.73 -10.95
N GLU A 90 -14.24 -4.94 -11.96
CA GLU A 90 -13.54 -4.88 -13.25
C GLU A 90 -12.10 -4.36 -13.13
N GLU A 91 -11.85 -3.44 -12.20
CA GLU A 91 -10.51 -2.91 -11.93
C GLU A 91 -9.66 -3.95 -11.20
N ILE A 92 -10.26 -4.68 -10.25
CA ILE A 92 -9.58 -5.77 -9.55
C ILE A 92 -9.18 -6.87 -10.54
N ALA A 93 -10.06 -7.24 -11.49
CA ALA A 93 -9.76 -8.23 -12.51
C ALA A 93 -8.59 -7.80 -13.43
N VAL A 94 -8.53 -6.53 -13.83
CA VAL A 94 -7.42 -5.99 -14.62
C VAL A 94 -6.11 -6.02 -13.83
N LEU A 95 -6.15 -5.65 -12.55
CA LEU A 95 -5.00 -5.70 -11.67
C LEU A 95 -4.51 -7.14 -11.46
N ALA A 96 -5.41 -8.09 -11.18
CA ALA A 96 -5.09 -9.50 -11.01
C ALA A 96 -4.38 -10.05 -12.24
N LYS A 97 -4.94 -9.83 -13.43
CA LYS A 97 -4.32 -10.23 -14.70
C LYS A 97 -2.93 -9.62 -14.91
N SER A 98 -2.77 -8.33 -14.60
CA SER A 98 -1.51 -7.61 -14.80
C SER A 98 -0.42 -8.11 -13.85
N PHE A 99 -0.75 -8.30 -12.57
CA PHE A 99 0.20 -8.78 -11.57
C PHE A 99 0.46 -10.29 -11.68
N SER A 100 -0.48 -11.09 -12.19
CA SER A 100 -0.24 -12.50 -12.54
C SER A 100 0.82 -12.62 -13.64
N LEU A 101 0.74 -11.77 -14.68
CA LEU A 101 1.79 -11.71 -15.70
C LEU A 101 3.14 -11.29 -15.10
N ARG A 102 3.15 -10.26 -14.26
CA ARG A 102 4.37 -9.80 -13.58
C ARG A 102 5.00 -10.90 -12.72
N LEU A 103 4.20 -11.63 -11.96
CA LEU A 103 4.68 -12.75 -11.14
C LEU A 103 5.31 -13.83 -12.02
N LYS A 104 4.69 -14.15 -13.16
CA LYS A 104 5.22 -15.11 -14.12
C LYS A 104 6.60 -14.67 -14.65
N GLU A 105 6.74 -13.42 -15.09
CA GLU A 105 8.03 -12.86 -15.55
C GLU A 105 9.13 -12.99 -14.49
N ILE A 106 8.82 -12.70 -13.23
CA ILE A 106 9.80 -12.80 -12.14
C ILE A 106 10.09 -14.26 -11.78
N SER A 107 9.10 -15.16 -11.90
CA SER A 107 9.29 -16.60 -11.67
C SER A 107 10.22 -17.24 -12.71
N GLU A 108 10.09 -16.85 -13.99
CA GLU A 108 10.95 -17.30 -15.09
C GLU A 108 12.40 -16.78 -14.94
N ALA A 109 12.58 -15.65 -14.25
CA ALA A 109 13.88 -15.12 -13.85
C ALA A 109 14.51 -15.86 -12.64
N GLY A 110 13.83 -16.86 -12.07
CA GLY A 110 14.44 -17.87 -11.20
C GLY A 110 14.34 -17.65 -9.68
N SER A 111 13.28 -17.03 -9.15
CA SER A 111 13.20 -16.79 -7.69
C SER A 111 11.83 -16.96 -7.02
N ILE A 112 10.78 -17.42 -7.71
CA ILE A 112 9.43 -17.52 -7.10
C ILE A 112 8.65 -18.74 -7.61
N VAL A 113 7.80 -19.30 -6.76
CA VAL A 113 6.83 -20.37 -7.09
C VAL A 113 5.73 -19.82 -8.02
N SER A 114 5.43 -20.53 -9.11
CA SER A 114 4.34 -20.19 -10.03
C SER A 114 2.98 -20.48 -9.40
N LEU A 115 1.99 -19.63 -9.69
CA LEU A 115 0.58 -19.88 -9.39
C LEU A 115 0.08 -21.06 -10.26
N ASN A 116 -0.50 -22.07 -9.62
CA ASN A 116 -1.16 -23.20 -10.28
C ASN A 116 -2.59 -23.43 -9.73
N GLU A 117 -3.08 -22.53 -8.89
CA GLU A 117 -4.37 -22.65 -8.22
C GLU A 117 -5.47 -21.89 -8.97
N VAL A 118 -6.70 -22.38 -8.86
CA VAL A 118 -7.90 -21.67 -9.29
C VAL A 118 -8.46 -20.95 -8.08
N TYR A 119 -8.58 -19.62 -8.17
CA TYR A 119 -9.11 -18.77 -7.10
C TYR A 119 -10.61 -18.54 -7.25
N ASN A 120 -11.32 -18.31 -6.14
CA ASN A 120 -12.77 -18.08 -6.19
C ASN A 120 -13.11 -16.63 -6.59
N SER A 121 -12.14 -15.72 -6.54
CA SER A 121 -12.30 -14.33 -6.97
C SER A 121 -10.97 -13.69 -7.36
N ASP A 122 -11.02 -12.61 -8.15
CA ASP A 122 -9.84 -11.82 -8.51
C ASP A 122 -9.17 -11.19 -7.28
N THR A 123 -9.94 -10.89 -6.23
CA THR A 123 -9.39 -10.42 -4.94
C THR A 123 -8.54 -11.51 -4.27
N GLU A 124 -9.03 -12.75 -4.23
CA GLU A 124 -8.27 -13.88 -3.69
C GLU A 124 -7.00 -14.14 -4.51
N GLU A 125 -7.10 -14.08 -5.84
CA GLU A 125 -5.95 -14.19 -6.75
C GLU A 125 -4.92 -13.09 -6.45
N LEU A 126 -5.33 -11.82 -6.36
CA LEU A 126 -4.42 -10.71 -6.11
C LEU A 126 -3.72 -10.81 -4.74
N LEU A 127 -4.42 -11.28 -3.71
CA LEU A 127 -3.82 -11.54 -2.40
C LEU A 127 -2.83 -12.71 -2.43
N ALA A 128 -3.10 -13.75 -3.22
CA ALA A 128 -2.17 -14.84 -3.42
C ALA A 128 -0.91 -14.37 -4.17
N ILE A 129 -1.07 -13.61 -5.27
CA ILE A 129 0.04 -12.98 -6.00
C ILE A 129 0.89 -12.15 -5.06
N TYR A 130 0.25 -11.27 -4.26
CA TYR A 130 0.93 -10.43 -3.29
C TYR A 130 1.81 -11.26 -2.35
N ARG A 131 1.32 -12.38 -1.81
CA ARG A 131 2.10 -13.21 -0.87
C ARG A 131 3.31 -13.89 -1.51
N LEU A 132 3.22 -14.22 -2.80
CA LEU A 132 4.30 -14.86 -3.54
C LEU A 132 5.36 -13.86 -4.01
N MET A 133 4.98 -12.61 -4.24
CA MET A 133 5.91 -11.58 -4.73
C MET A 133 7.02 -11.24 -3.72
N PRO A 134 8.24 -10.90 -4.18
CA PRO A 134 9.28 -10.34 -3.32
C PRO A 134 8.87 -8.96 -2.81
N GLU A 135 9.54 -8.49 -1.76
CA GLU A 135 9.10 -7.29 -1.03
C GLU A 135 8.92 -6.05 -1.92
N THR A 136 9.89 -5.78 -2.80
CA THR A 136 9.80 -4.62 -3.71
C THR A 136 8.58 -4.69 -4.62
N GLU A 137 8.22 -5.89 -5.09
CA GLU A 137 7.07 -6.10 -5.98
C GLU A 137 5.76 -6.06 -5.20
N ARG A 138 5.74 -6.53 -3.94
CA ARG A 138 4.62 -6.34 -3.02
C ARG A 138 4.32 -4.86 -2.79
N GLN A 139 5.34 -4.07 -2.47
CA GLN A 139 5.21 -2.63 -2.27
C GLN A 139 4.69 -1.94 -3.54
N ASN A 140 5.23 -2.32 -4.70
CA ASN A 140 4.73 -1.82 -5.98
C ASN A 140 3.26 -2.17 -6.24
N LEU A 141 2.85 -3.41 -5.96
CA LEU A 141 1.45 -3.83 -6.10
C LEU A 141 0.54 -2.99 -5.21
N TYR A 142 0.88 -2.87 -3.93
CA TYR A 142 0.10 -2.08 -2.97
C TYR A 142 -0.02 -0.62 -3.43
N ARG A 143 1.08 -0.01 -3.90
CA ARG A 143 1.10 1.34 -4.46
C ARG A 143 0.14 1.50 -5.64
N VAL A 144 0.17 0.57 -6.59
CA VAL A 144 -0.68 0.65 -7.79
C VAL A 144 -2.16 0.60 -7.40
N VAL A 145 -2.53 -0.27 -6.46
CA VAL A 145 -3.92 -0.37 -5.94
C VAL A 145 -4.35 0.95 -5.29
N CYS A 146 -3.54 1.48 -4.37
CA CYS A 146 -3.74 2.78 -3.72
C CYS A 146 -3.96 3.92 -4.74
N LEU A 147 -3.07 4.02 -5.73
CA LEU A 147 -3.13 5.07 -6.74
C LEU A 147 -4.39 4.97 -7.58
N ARG A 148 -4.79 3.74 -7.95
CA ARG A 148 -6.01 3.51 -8.72
C ARG A 148 -7.25 3.90 -7.93
N HIS A 149 -7.32 3.53 -6.65
CA HIS A 149 -8.41 3.94 -5.77
C HIS A 149 -8.51 5.48 -5.71
N LYS A 150 -7.38 6.17 -5.46
CA LYS A 150 -7.36 7.64 -5.40
C LYS A 150 -7.77 8.29 -6.73
N GLU A 151 -7.37 7.74 -7.86
CA GLU A 151 -7.76 8.22 -9.18
C GLU A 151 -9.27 8.10 -9.40
N LEU A 152 -9.85 6.94 -9.10
CA LEU A 152 -11.29 6.71 -9.26
C LEU A 152 -12.10 7.59 -8.33
N SER A 153 -11.67 7.78 -7.08
CA SER A 153 -12.31 8.70 -6.14
C SER A 153 -12.35 10.14 -6.67
N ARG A 154 -11.26 10.61 -7.28
CA ARG A 154 -11.21 11.94 -7.93
C ARG A 154 -12.12 12.03 -9.16
N LEU A 155 -12.18 10.98 -9.98
CA LEU A 155 -13.06 10.94 -11.15
C LEU A 155 -14.54 10.95 -10.73
N TYR A 156 -14.89 10.18 -9.71
CA TYR A 156 -16.23 10.18 -9.12
C TYR A 156 -16.63 11.57 -8.63
N GLU A 157 -15.75 12.23 -7.86
CA GLU A 157 -15.98 13.60 -7.41
C GLU A 157 -16.16 14.58 -8.56
N LYS A 158 -15.34 14.47 -9.62
CA LYS A 158 -15.38 15.36 -10.77
C LYS A 158 -16.65 15.23 -11.60
N TYR A 159 -17.18 14.01 -11.79
CA TYR A 159 -18.24 13.75 -12.77
C TYR A 159 -19.61 13.38 -12.17
N ILE A 160 -19.68 12.98 -10.90
CA ILE A 160 -20.94 12.56 -10.26
C ILE A 160 -21.41 13.58 -9.21
N LYS A 161 -20.51 14.39 -8.64
CA LYS A 161 -20.88 15.50 -7.73
C LYS A 161 -20.93 16.88 -8.41
N SER A 162 -20.72 16.95 -9.74
CA SER A 162 -20.92 18.15 -10.57
C SER A 162 -22.33 18.21 -11.15
#